data_AF-A0A8T5KW50-F1
#
_entry.id   AF-A0A8T5KW50-F1
#
_cell.length_a   1.000
_cell.length_b   1.000
_cell.length_c   1.000
_cell.angle_alpha   90.00
_cell.angle_beta   90.00
_cell.angle_gamma   90.00
#
_symmetry.space_group_name_H-M   'P 1'
#
loop_
_entity.id
_entity.type
_entity.pdbx_description
1 polymer ?
#
loop_
_entity_poly.entity_id
_entity_poly.type
_entity_poly.pdbx_seq_one_letter_code
_entity_poly.pdbx_strand_id
1 'polypeptide(L)'
;MKKILGYILAVAGLVGVAAWAVKPIRQAIPEIGQFGEMPLIAVSIALAVIGIFMVVRSGSFRKQKSSEVPIYQGKNVVGYRRD
;
A
#
# COMPACT_ATOMS: atom_id res chain seq x y z
N MET A 1 -8.94 4.76 -6.89
CA MET A 1 -9.42 5.23 -5.57
C MET A 1 -9.04 4.28 -4.42
N LYS A 2 -9.40 2.99 -4.46
CA LYS A 2 -9.10 2.03 -3.36
C LYS A 2 -7.61 1.94 -2.96
N LYS A 3 -6.69 2.06 -3.94
CA LYS A 3 -5.24 2.11 -3.68
C LYS A 3 -4.79 3.34 -2.90
N ILE A 4 -5.38 4.50 -3.19
CA ILE A 4 -5.05 5.77 -2.53
C ILE A 4 -5.44 5.69 -1.06
N LEU A 5 -6.64 5.16 -0.76
CA LEU A 5 -7.08 4.88 0.62
C LEU A 5 -6.12 3.91 1.34
N GLY A 6 -5.68 2.84 0.66
CA GLY A 6 -4.69 1.90 1.23
C GLY A 6 -3.35 2.56 1.55
N TYR A 7 -2.85 3.43 0.67
CA TYR A 7 -1.63 4.20 0.92
C TYR A 7 -1.80 5.19 2.08
N ILE A 8 -2.92 5.90 2.15
CA ILE A 8 -3.21 6.83 3.26
C ILE A 8 -3.22 6.07 4.59
N LEU A 9 -3.91 4.93 4.65
CA LEU A 9 -3.93 4.08 5.84
C LEU A 9 -2.55 3.53 6.21
N ALA A 10 -1.77 3.05 5.22
CA ALA A 10 -0.44 2.51 5.46
C ALA A 10 0.53 3.59 5.96
N VAL A 11 0.48 4.80 5.38
CA VAL A 11 1.29 5.95 5.83
C VAL A 11 0.86 6.38 7.23
N ALA A 12 -0.45 6.49 7.50
CA ALA A 12 -0.94 6.84 8.83
C ALA A 12 -0.51 5.82 9.91
N GLY A 13 -0.58 4.52 9.61
CA GLY A 13 -0.10 3.46 10.50
C GLY A 13 1.41 3.53 10.74
N LEU A 14 2.20 3.75 9.69
CA LEU A 14 3.66 3.94 9.80
C LEU A 14 4.04 5.16 10.63
N VAL A 15 3.34 6.28 10.44
CA VAL A 15 3.55 7.50 11.24
C VAL A 15 3.20 7.25 12.70
N GLY A 16 2.12 6.52 12.99
CA GLY A 16 1.76 6.14 14.37
C GLY A 16 2.82 5.28 15.05
N VAL A 17 3.37 4.28 14.33
CA VAL A 17 4.47 3.43 14.84
C VAL A 17 5.76 4.25 15.02
N ALA A 18 6.09 5.12 14.07
CA ALA A 18 7.25 5.99 14.15
C ALA A 18 7.14 7.00 15.30
N ALA A 19 5.96 7.54 15.56
CA ALA A 19 5.69 8.43 16.69
C ALA A 19 5.90 7.74 18.05
N TRP A 20 5.65 6.44 18.14
CA TRP A 20 5.98 5.67 19.33
C TRP A 20 7.49 5.36 19.44
N ALA A 21 8.13 4.91 18.35
CA ALA A 21 9.54 4.49 18.36
C ALA A 21 10.53 5.67 18.48
N VAL A 22 10.17 6.85 18.00
CA VAL A 22 11.07 8.00 17.86
C VAL A 22 10.68 9.12 18.84
N LYS A 23 11.48 9.29 19.90
CA LYS A 23 11.29 10.32 20.94
C LYS A 23 11.02 11.75 20.42
N PRO A 24 11.74 12.29 19.42
CA PRO A 24 11.46 13.64 18.94
C PRO A 24 10.10 13.77 18.25
N ILE A 25 9.56 12.70 17.66
CA ILE A 25 8.21 12.71 17.07
C ILE A 25 7.15 12.67 18.18
N ARG A 26 7.41 11.90 19.25
CA ARG A 26 6.54 11.86 20.43
C ARG A 26 6.41 13.23 21.12
N GLN A 27 7.47 14.02 21.13
CA GLN A 27 7.46 15.38 21.66
C GLN A 27 6.73 16.39 20.77
N ALA A 28 6.71 16.15 19.45
CA ALA A 28 5.99 16.99 18.50
C ALA A 28 4.45 16.82 18.60
N ILE A 29 3.96 15.72 19.18
CA ILE A 29 2.53 15.42 19.31
C ILE A 29 2.21 15.02 20.76
N PRO A 30 2.09 15.99 21.69
CA PRO A 30 1.90 15.73 23.12
C PRO A 30 0.58 15.00 23.44
N GLU A 31 -0.43 15.09 22.58
CA GLU A 31 -1.71 14.38 22.71
C GLU A 31 -1.55 12.85 22.72
N ILE A 32 -0.51 12.33 22.07
CA ILE A 32 -0.20 10.89 22.02
C ILE A 32 0.29 10.37 23.38
N GLY A 33 0.89 11.24 24.20
CA GLY A 33 1.40 10.88 25.52
C GLY A 33 0.31 10.63 26.57
N GLN A 34 -0.93 11.07 26.34
CA GLN A 34 -2.05 10.89 27.27
C GLN A 34 -2.76 9.54 27.11
N PHE A 35 -2.70 8.95 25.92
CA PHE A 35 -3.20 7.60 25.68
C PHE A 35 -2.12 6.61 26.13
N GLY A 36 -2.49 5.64 26.96
CA GLY A 36 -1.59 4.58 27.39
C GLY A 36 -0.83 3.98 26.20
N GLU A 37 0.45 3.66 26.39
CA GLU A 37 1.33 3.28 25.28
C GLU A 37 0.82 2.04 24.51
N MET A 38 0.16 1.11 25.20
CA MET A 38 -0.37 -0.13 24.63
C MET A 38 -1.47 0.04 23.58
N PRO A 39 -2.61 0.72 23.85
CA PRO A 39 -3.68 0.86 22.87
C PRO A 39 -3.25 1.61 21.61
N LEU A 40 -2.38 2.61 21.74
CA LEU A 40 -1.94 3.41 20.61
C LEU A 40 -1.04 2.62 19.64
N ILE A 41 -0.12 1.82 20.17
CA ILE A 41 0.72 0.91 19.36
C ILE A 41 -0.16 -0.14 18.67
N ALA A 42 -1.09 -0.75 19.41
CA ALA A 42 -1.97 -1.79 18.86
C ALA A 42 -2.81 -1.27 17.69
N VAL A 43 -3.37 -0.06 17.81
CA VAL A 43 -4.14 0.59 16.74
C VAL A 43 -3.25 0.96 15.55
N SER A 44 -2.04 1.48 15.81
CA SER A 44 -1.09 1.87 14.75
C SER A 44 -0.62 0.66 13.93
N ILE A 45 -0.31 -0.45 14.60
CA ILE A 45 0.05 -1.72 13.95
C ILE A 45 -1.14 -2.24 13.14
N ALA A 46 -2.35 -2.24 13.70
CA ALA A 46 -3.55 -2.68 12.99
C ALA A 46 -3.80 -1.85 11.71
N LEU A 47 -3.68 -0.53 11.79
CA LEU A 47 -3.80 0.38 10.64
C LEU A 47 -2.74 0.09 9.57
N ALA A 48 -1.48 -0.10 9.97
CA ALA A 48 -0.40 -0.43 9.05
C ALA A 48 -0.66 -1.77 8.34
N VAL A 49 -1.04 -2.81 9.07
CA VAL A 49 -1.33 -4.15 8.51
C VAL A 49 -2.51 -4.10 7.55
N ILE A 50 -3.61 -3.44 7.92
CA ILE A 50 -4.81 -3.30 7.07
C ILE A 50 -4.48 -2.48 5.82
N GLY A 51 -3.73 -1.38 5.97
CA GLY A 51 -3.30 -0.53 4.87
C GLY A 51 -2.44 -1.29 3.86
N ILE A 52 -1.41 -1.98 4.34
CA ILE A 52 -0.52 -2.83 3.53
C ILE A 52 -1.34 -3.93 2.83
N PHE A 53 -2.21 -4.62 3.57
CA PHE A 53 -3.04 -5.68 3.02
C PHE A 53 -3.96 -5.16 1.90
N MET A 54 -4.58 -3.99 2.06
CA MET A 54 -5.37 -3.34 1.01
C MET A 54 -4.54 -3.01 -0.22
N VAL A 55 -3.33 -2.50 -0.06
CA VAL A 55 -2.43 -2.17 -1.18
C VAL A 55 -2.01 -3.41 -1.94
N VAL A 56 -1.55 -4.46 -1.22
CA VAL A 56 -1.09 -5.73 -1.81
C VAL A 56 -2.25 -6.42 -2.53
N ARG A 57 -3.42 -6.53 -1.89
CA ARG A 57 -4.61 -7.16 -2.49
C ARG A 57 -5.12 -6.37 -3.69
N SER A 58 -5.02 -5.04 -3.68
CA SER A 58 -5.38 -4.21 -4.83
C SER A 58 -4.34 -4.27 -5.97
N GLY A 59 -3.10 -4.68 -5.68
CA GLY A 59 -2.04 -4.91 -6.67
C GLY A 59 -2.28 -6.15 -7.53
N SER A 60 -2.88 -7.19 -6.96
CA SER A 60 -3.09 -8.50 -7.60
C SER A 60 -4.08 -8.49 -8.79
N PHE A 61 -4.79 -7.38 -9.03
CA PHE A 61 -5.77 -7.28 -10.12
C PHE A 61 -5.25 -6.64 -11.41
N ARG A 62 -3.95 -6.34 -11.54
CA ARG A 62 -3.39 -6.20 -12.90
C ARG A 62 -3.31 -7.60 -13.47
N LYS A 63 -4.44 -8.07 -14.04
CA LYS A 63 -4.46 -9.04 -15.13
C LYS A 63 -3.24 -8.71 -15.98
N GLN A 64 -2.27 -9.59 -15.93
CA GLN A 64 -1.19 -9.67 -16.88
C GLN A 64 -1.88 -9.53 -18.23
N LYS A 65 -1.70 -8.36 -18.86
CA LYS A 65 -2.15 -8.15 -20.22
C LYS A 65 -1.42 -9.27 -20.96
N SER A 66 -2.14 -10.33 -21.36
CA SER A 66 -1.54 -11.46 -22.05
C SER A 66 -0.63 -10.83 -23.10
N SER A 67 0.63 -11.23 -23.12
CA SER A 67 1.59 -10.68 -24.07
C SER A 67 1.02 -10.98 -25.45
N GLU A 68 0.33 -10.00 -26.04
CA GLU A 68 -0.25 -10.12 -27.36
C GLU A 68 0.93 -9.92 -28.29
N VAL A 69 1.58 -11.03 -28.66
CA VAL A 69 2.73 -11.00 -29.56
C VAL A 69 2.19 -10.78 -30.98
N PRO A 70 2.54 -9.67 -31.66
CA PRO A 70 2.11 -9.43 -33.02
C PRO A 70 2.71 -10.47 -33.98
N ILE A 71 1.87 -11.04 -34.82
CA ILE A 71 2.27 -11.95 -35.91
C ILE A 71 2.52 -11.11 -37.15
N TYR A 72 3.74 -11.16 -37.68
CA TYR A 72 4.13 -10.44 -38.89
C TYR A 72 4.10 -11.34 -40.12
N GLN A 73 3.60 -10.82 -41.24
CA GLN A 73 3.76 -11.41 -42.57
C GLN A 73 4.46 -10.39 -43.45
N GLY A 74 5.78 -10.56 -43.62
CA GLY A 74 6.64 -9.55 -44.23
C GLY A 74 6.72 -8.29 -43.34
N LYS A 75 6.31 -7.14 -43.86
CA LYS A 75 6.30 -5.85 -43.13
C LYS A 75 4.95 -5.52 -42.49
N ASN A 76 3.92 -6.34 -42.68
CA ASN A 76 2.56 -6.06 -42.17
C ASN A 76 2.24 -6.95 -40.96
N VAL A 77 1.57 -6.36 -39.96
CA VAL A 77 1.01 -7.09 -38.82
C VAL A 77 -0.31 -7.73 -39.26
N VAL A 78 -0.38 -9.06 -39.21
CA VAL A 78 -1.54 -9.84 -39.64
C VAL A 78 -2.42 -10.33 -38.49
N GLY A 79 -1.94 -10.23 -37.26
CA GLY A 79 -2.73 -10.57 -36.08
C GLY A 79 -1.94 -10.50 -34.79
N TYR A 80 -2.57 -10.89 -33.69
CA TYR A 80 -1.95 -10.98 -32.37
C TYR A 80 -2.20 -12.37 -31.80
N ARG A 81 -1.15 -13.05 -31.35
CA ARG A 81 -1.27 -14.31 -30.62
C ARG A 81 -1.40 -14.00 -29.13
N ARG A 82 -2.36 -14.63 -28.47
CA ARG A 82 -2.41 -14.70 -27.01
C ARG A 82 -1.70 -15.98 -26.58
N ASP A 83 -0.64 -15.83 -25.81
CA ASP A 83 -0.09 -16.90 -24.97
C ASP A 83 -0.71 -16.82 -23.56
#